data_AF-A0AB38G342-F1
#
_entry.id   AF-A0AB38G342-F1
#
_cell.length_a   1.000
_cell.length_b   1.000
_cell.length_c   1.000
_cell.angle_alpha   90.00
_cell.angle_beta   90.00
_cell.angle_gamma   90.00
#
_symmetry.space_group_name_H-M   'P 1'
#
loop_
_entity.id
_entity.type
_entity.pdbx_description
1 polymer ?
#
loop_
_entity_poly.entity_id
_entity_poly.type
_entity_poly.pdbx_seq_one_letter_code
_entity_poly.pdbx_strand_id
1 'polypeptide(L)'
;MSTGYFLRKYDRTTCGGVMYPSQDKFNILGLPVVRAGDSVTCGKDGKVYQIMGSVPKMAYKGIGLAGSIHSKSTCPCMAELLPSCEKAKYSTDHIVLSPSAMRASVFNLGTPQHAQAAHKPVKRPDEKLPSTCACDRDITLSEFKKIATGCTNETDLQNYLDLLNLWMPWNGISTCRAKTHFLAQACCETGNFSTMIESGGSKRSYAPYFGRGIMQLTGKANYQSYEVETGKNLTDEKNKGYELVSTLPYAFLSGFWYYCTKTKCQIYADADDFNKVVAVINGGFNGYNQRLSRFNAIAKILESEHLSLLEEENKFSFEKSEIYKNPIQSFLWGKWHDPKVTKCTGTDKNEEEAKKGYARAKYLRDERNKKRQRKKMISRLKPR
;
A
#
# COMPACT_ATOMS: atom_id res chain seq x y z
N MET A 1 7.49 -39.66 -10.67
CA MET A 1 6.54 -38.88 -9.84
C MET A 1 6.67 -37.42 -10.23
N SER A 2 5.57 -36.74 -10.52
CA SER A 2 5.55 -35.33 -10.95
C SER A 2 4.93 -34.45 -9.86
N THR A 3 5.75 -33.67 -9.17
CA THR A 3 5.30 -32.72 -8.16
C THR A 3 4.63 -31.54 -8.85
N GLY A 4 3.33 -31.33 -8.59
CA GLY A 4 2.62 -30.13 -9.03
C GLY A 4 2.39 -29.18 -7.87
N TYR A 5 1.91 -27.97 -8.17
CA TYR A 5 1.64 -26.94 -7.18
C TYR A 5 0.24 -26.37 -7.37
N PHE A 6 -0.50 -26.20 -6.28
CA PHE A 6 -1.81 -25.54 -6.31
C PHE A 6 -1.65 -24.08 -6.68
N LEU A 7 -2.46 -23.64 -7.64
CA LEU A 7 -2.43 -22.27 -8.14
C LEU A 7 -3.30 -21.38 -7.27
N ARG A 8 -2.87 -20.13 -7.10
CA ARG A 8 -3.39 -19.20 -6.10
C ARG A 8 -3.59 -17.80 -6.67
N LYS A 9 -4.31 -16.98 -5.92
CA LYS A 9 -4.59 -15.59 -6.26
C LYS A 9 -3.30 -14.82 -6.54
N TYR A 10 -3.22 -14.16 -7.70
CA TYR A 10 -2.04 -13.49 -8.26
C TYR A 10 -0.88 -14.38 -8.72
N ASP A 11 -1.03 -15.71 -8.75
CA ASP A 11 -0.14 -16.56 -9.56
C ASP A 11 -0.22 -16.13 -11.03
N ARG A 12 0.90 -16.26 -11.74
CA ARG A 12 1.07 -15.70 -13.09
C ARG A 12 0.99 -16.76 -14.17
N THR A 13 0.99 -16.33 -15.43
CA THR A 13 1.21 -17.20 -16.59
C THR A 13 2.48 -16.83 -17.33
N THR A 14 3.05 -17.74 -18.14
CA THR A 14 4.24 -17.45 -18.96
C THR A 14 4.03 -16.36 -20.01
N CYS A 15 2.79 -15.94 -20.29
CA CYS A 15 2.50 -14.76 -21.13
C CYS A 15 2.26 -13.47 -20.34
N GLY A 16 2.62 -13.42 -19.05
CA GLY A 16 2.44 -12.26 -18.16
C GLY A 16 1.04 -12.10 -17.57
N GLY A 17 0.16 -13.08 -17.78
CA GLY A 17 -1.18 -13.12 -17.20
C GLY A 17 -1.20 -13.26 -15.67
N VAL A 18 -2.34 -12.99 -15.04
CA VAL A 18 -2.53 -13.00 -13.58
C VAL A 18 -3.85 -13.68 -13.23
N MET A 19 -3.87 -14.55 -12.22
CA MET A 19 -5.05 -15.34 -11.84
C MET A 19 -5.89 -14.72 -10.72
N TYR A 20 -7.21 -14.72 -10.93
CA TYR A 20 -8.25 -14.11 -10.08
C TYR A 20 -9.35 -15.14 -9.75
N PRO A 21 -9.30 -15.79 -8.57
CA PRO A 21 -10.34 -16.70 -8.13
C PRO A 21 -11.65 -15.95 -7.84
N SER A 22 -12.77 -16.52 -8.27
CA SER A 22 -14.11 -15.96 -8.05
C SER A 22 -14.62 -16.12 -6.60
N GLN A 23 -13.90 -16.85 -5.74
CA GLN A 23 -14.25 -17.01 -4.32
C GLN A 23 -13.01 -17.06 -3.41
N ASP A 24 -12.81 -16.01 -2.61
CA ASP A 24 -11.71 -15.90 -1.64
C ASP A 24 -11.92 -16.74 -0.35
N LYS A 25 -12.58 -17.91 -0.45
CA LYS A 25 -13.06 -18.70 0.72
C LYS A 25 -12.34 -20.03 0.95
N PHE A 26 -11.43 -20.42 0.07
CA PHE A 26 -10.57 -21.59 0.24
C PHE A 26 -9.15 -21.22 -0.13
N ASN A 27 -8.24 -21.25 0.84
CA ASN A 27 -6.92 -20.64 0.75
C ASN A 27 -5.83 -21.67 1.08
N ILE A 28 -4.73 -21.65 0.33
CA ILE A 28 -3.52 -22.44 0.62
C ILE A 28 -2.38 -21.48 0.90
N LEU A 29 -1.79 -21.61 2.08
CA LEU A 29 -0.71 -20.73 2.58
C LEU A 29 -1.10 -19.24 2.48
N GLY A 30 -2.27 -18.90 3.06
CA GLY A 30 -2.80 -17.54 3.15
C GLY A 30 -3.55 -17.03 1.91
N LEU A 31 -3.15 -17.43 0.70
CA LEU A 31 -3.77 -16.94 -0.54
C LEU A 31 -4.90 -17.85 -1.04
N PRO A 32 -6.04 -17.29 -1.52
CA PRO A 32 -7.11 -18.05 -2.15
C PRO A 32 -6.63 -18.92 -3.31
N VAL A 33 -7.16 -20.14 -3.41
CA VAL A 33 -6.80 -21.11 -4.45
C VAL A 33 -7.63 -20.87 -5.69
N VAL A 34 -6.96 -20.83 -6.84
CA VAL A 34 -7.57 -20.75 -8.18
C VAL A 34 -8.20 -22.10 -8.49
N ARG A 35 -9.32 -22.11 -9.21
CA ARG A 35 -10.08 -23.33 -9.55
C ARG A 35 -10.39 -23.38 -11.04
N ALA A 36 -10.87 -24.53 -11.51
CA ALA A 36 -11.49 -24.60 -12.83
C ALA A 36 -12.69 -23.63 -12.91
N GLY A 37 -12.73 -22.81 -13.96
CA GLY A 37 -13.73 -21.75 -14.13
C GLY A 37 -13.43 -20.44 -13.37
N ASP A 38 -12.27 -20.31 -12.71
CA ASP A 38 -11.79 -19.03 -12.20
C ASP A 38 -11.03 -18.23 -13.27
N SER A 39 -11.01 -16.91 -13.14
CA SER A 39 -10.57 -16.00 -14.19
C SER A 39 -9.05 -15.77 -14.22
N VAL A 40 -8.52 -15.47 -15.39
CA VAL A 40 -7.10 -15.21 -15.63
C VAL A 40 -6.93 -14.15 -16.72
N THR A 41 -6.17 -13.09 -16.47
CA THR A 41 -5.82 -12.13 -17.53
C THR A 41 -4.75 -12.73 -18.45
N CYS A 42 -4.64 -12.21 -19.68
CA CYS A 42 -3.57 -12.58 -20.60
C CYS A 42 -2.66 -11.39 -20.90
N GLY A 43 -1.36 -11.49 -20.61
CA GLY A 43 -0.44 -10.35 -20.69
C GLY A 43 -0.08 -9.90 -22.11
N LYS A 44 -0.46 -10.64 -23.17
CA LYS A 44 -0.29 -10.19 -24.57
C LYS A 44 -1.42 -9.33 -25.11
N ASP A 45 -2.67 -9.51 -24.64
CA ASP A 45 -3.85 -8.81 -25.19
C ASP A 45 -4.69 -8.06 -24.13
N GLY A 46 -4.35 -8.21 -22.85
CA GLY A 46 -5.02 -7.57 -21.71
C GLY A 46 -6.42 -8.11 -21.39
N LYS A 47 -6.91 -9.13 -22.10
CA LYS A 47 -8.27 -9.66 -21.91
C LYS A 47 -8.34 -10.65 -20.75
N VAL A 48 -9.56 -10.87 -20.25
CA VAL A 48 -9.88 -11.87 -19.23
C VAL A 48 -10.34 -13.16 -19.91
N TYR A 49 -9.70 -14.25 -19.54
CA TYR A 49 -9.98 -15.63 -19.92
C TYR A 49 -10.30 -16.46 -18.67
N GLN A 50 -10.58 -17.75 -18.83
CA GLN A 50 -10.84 -18.67 -17.72
C GLN A 50 -9.76 -19.77 -17.62
N ILE A 51 -9.58 -20.31 -16.41
CA ILE A 51 -8.73 -21.47 -16.14
C ILE A 51 -9.54 -22.74 -16.42
N MET A 52 -9.03 -23.60 -17.30
CA MET A 52 -9.56 -24.94 -17.56
C MET A 52 -8.69 -26.01 -16.91
N GLY A 53 -9.31 -27.14 -16.55
CA GLY A 53 -8.64 -28.27 -15.89
C GLY A 53 -8.40 -28.06 -14.39
N SER A 54 -8.25 -29.15 -13.66
CA SER A 54 -8.10 -29.17 -12.19
C SER A 54 -7.32 -30.39 -11.72
N VAL A 55 -6.69 -30.28 -10.55
CA VAL A 55 -6.00 -31.38 -9.87
C VAL A 55 -6.96 -32.55 -9.61
N PRO A 56 -6.65 -33.79 -10.05
CA PRO A 56 -7.54 -34.93 -9.87
C PRO A 56 -7.98 -35.15 -8.42
N LYS A 57 -9.28 -35.41 -8.22
CA LYS A 57 -9.92 -35.68 -6.92
C LYS A 57 -9.81 -34.54 -5.87
N MET A 58 -9.27 -33.37 -6.23
CA MET A 58 -9.12 -32.21 -5.34
C MET A 58 -10.14 -31.13 -5.72
N ALA A 59 -11.20 -30.97 -4.94
CA ALA A 59 -12.27 -30.00 -5.21
C ALA A 59 -12.78 -29.32 -3.92
N TYR A 60 -13.19 -28.06 -4.04
CA TYR A 60 -13.87 -27.32 -2.98
C TYR A 60 -15.28 -26.94 -3.44
N LYS A 61 -16.30 -27.38 -2.67
CA LYS A 61 -17.72 -27.19 -2.98
C LYS A 61 -18.10 -27.64 -4.41
N GLY A 62 -17.57 -28.78 -4.83
CA GLY A 62 -17.81 -29.36 -6.17
C GLY A 62 -16.96 -28.78 -7.30
N ILE A 63 -16.22 -27.69 -7.07
CA ILE A 63 -15.37 -27.05 -8.10
C ILE A 63 -13.92 -27.51 -7.90
N GLY A 64 -13.32 -28.10 -8.94
CA GLY A 64 -11.95 -28.63 -8.91
C GLY A 64 -10.88 -27.53 -8.72
N LEU A 65 -9.90 -27.79 -7.84
CA LEU A 65 -8.79 -26.87 -7.57
C LEU A 65 -7.82 -26.85 -8.75
N ALA A 66 -7.29 -25.68 -9.13
CA ALA A 66 -6.34 -25.54 -10.22
C ALA A 66 -4.90 -25.86 -9.75
N GLY A 67 -4.10 -26.41 -10.66
CA GLY A 67 -2.72 -26.80 -10.38
C GLY A 67 -1.82 -26.68 -11.59
N SER A 68 -0.53 -26.39 -11.37
CA SER A 68 0.46 -26.06 -12.41
C SER A 68 0.60 -27.12 -13.52
N ILE A 69 0.29 -28.38 -13.22
CA ILE A 69 0.33 -29.50 -14.20
C ILE A 69 -1.04 -29.74 -14.86
N HIS A 70 -2.13 -29.62 -14.10
CA HIS A 70 -3.45 -30.13 -14.48
C HIS A 70 -4.41 -29.04 -14.98
N SER A 71 -3.96 -27.79 -15.01
CA SER A 71 -4.75 -26.62 -15.41
C SER A 71 -4.02 -25.80 -16.48
N LYS A 72 -4.78 -25.14 -17.36
CA LYS A 72 -4.27 -24.23 -18.40
C LYS A 72 -5.16 -22.99 -18.52
N SER A 73 -4.57 -21.88 -18.96
CA SER A 73 -5.33 -20.68 -19.36
C SER A 73 -5.99 -20.90 -20.72
N THR A 74 -7.23 -20.43 -20.88
CA THR A 74 -7.93 -20.41 -22.19
C THR A 74 -7.51 -19.25 -23.10
N CYS A 75 -6.51 -18.43 -22.70
CA CYS A 75 -5.93 -17.45 -23.62
C CYS A 75 -5.25 -18.14 -24.83
N PRO A 76 -5.39 -17.62 -26.06
CA PRO A 76 -4.69 -18.10 -27.26
C PRO A 76 -3.16 -18.21 -27.15
N CYS A 77 -2.53 -17.63 -26.12
CA CYS A 77 -1.12 -17.84 -25.83
C CYS A 77 -0.76 -19.27 -25.38
N MET A 78 -1.74 -20.11 -25.01
CA MET A 78 -1.53 -21.45 -24.42
C MET A 78 -0.54 -21.47 -23.23
N ALA A 79 -0.49 -20.35 -22.48
CA ALA A 79 0.54 -20.10 -21.48
C ALA A 79 0.44 -21.06 -20.29
N GLU A 80 1.61 -21.50 -19.83
CA GLU A 80 1.76 -22.30 -18.61
C GLU A 80 1.45 -21.46 -17.37
N LEU A 81 1.08 -22.14 -16.29
CA LEU A 81 0.58 -21.53 -15.06
C LEU A 81 1.67 -21.60 -13.97
N LEU A 82 2.20 -20.44 -13.61
CA LEU A 82 3.40 -20.27 -12.79
C LEU A 82 3.02 -20.07 -11.30
N PRO A 83 3.24 -21.07 -10.42
CA PRO A 83 2.91 -20.98 -9.01
C PRO A 83 3.88 -20.07 -8.25
N SER A 84 3.38 -19.13 -7.46
CA SER A 84 4.23 -18.23 -6.65
C SER A 84 4.79 -18.89 -5.37
N CYS A 85 4.48 -20.16 -5.08
CA CYS A 85 4.97 -20.81 -3.85
C CYS A 85 5.06 -22.33 -3.96
N GLU A 86 6.30 -22.83 -3.97
CA GLU A 86 6.61 -24.27 -4.01
C GLU A 86 6.15 -25.06 -2.78
N LYS A 87 5.84 -24.37 -1.66
CA LYS A 87 5.27 -25.00 -0.47
C LYS A 87 3.82 -25.45 -0.68
N ALA A 88 3.12 -24.94 -1.70
CA ALA A 88 1.74 -25.29 -2.05
C ALA A 88 1.64 -26.58 -2.91
N LYS A 89 2.52 -27.56 -2.69
CA LYS A 89 2.68 -28.73 -3.56
C LYS A 89 1.65 -29.84 -3.37
N TYR A 90 1.41 -30.61 -4.42
CA TYR A 90 0.66 -31.88 -4.42
C TYR A 90 1.43 -32.98 -5.16
N SER A 91 1.16 -34.23 -4.80
CA SER A 91 1.53 -35.42 -5.58
C SER A 91 0.34 -35.85 -6.45
N THR A 92 0.60 -36.48 -7.60
CA THR A 92 -0.43 -37.26 -8.33
C THR A 92 -0.80 -38.55 -7.59
N ASP A 93 0.09 -39.00 -6.72
CA ASP A 93 0.08 -40.35 -6.17
C ASP A 93 -0.40 -40.29 -4.71
N HIS A 94 -1.60 -40.86 -4.50
CA HIS A 94 -2.32 -41.12 -3.25
C HIS A 94 -3.09 -39.98 -2.55
N ILE A 95 -4.25 -40.40 -2.02
CA ILE A 95 -5.21 -39.66 -1.19
C ILE A 95 -4.90 -39.97 0.28
N VAL A 96 -4.94 -38.98 1.17
CA VAL A 96 -5.51 -39.07 2.54
C VAL A 96 -5.40 -37.71 3.25
N LEU A 97 -6.47 -37.28 3.91
CA LEU A 97 -6.44 -36.26 4.96
C LEU A 97 -6.40 -36.98 6.31
N SER A 98 -5.47 -36.64 7.21
CA SER A 98 -5.55 -37.14 8.59
C SER A 98 -6.50 -36.26 9.42
N PRO A 99 -7.52 -36.82 10.09
CA PRO A 99 -8.53 -36.01 10.81
C PRO A 99 -7.97 -35.12 11.93
N SER A 100 -6.83 -35.48 12.51
CA SER A 100 -6.23 -34.78 13.65
C SER A 100 -5.81 -33.34 13.33
N ALA A 101 -5.35 -33.06 12.11
CA ALA A 101 -4.87 -31.74 11.73
C ALA A 101 -5.99 -30.69 11.57
N MET A 102 -7.24 -31.12 11.35
CA MET A 102 -8.39 -30.21 11.24
C MET A 102 -8.92 -29.71 12.60
N ARG A 103 -8.45 -30.25 13.72
CA ARG A 103 -9.10 -30.03 15.04
C ARG A 103 -8.62 -28.80 15.81
N ALA A 104 -7.71 -28.00 15.25
CA ALA A 104 -7.18 -26.77 15.86
C ALA A 104 -7.90 -25.49 15.38
N SER A 105 -9.12 -25.26 15.86
CA SER A 105 -9.95 -24.08 15.56
C SER A 105 -10.46 -23.43 16.86
N VAL A 106 -10.92 -22.17 16.90
CA VAL A 106 -11.28 -21.21 15.83
C VAL A 106 -10.33 -19.98 15.88
N PHE A 107 -10.57 -18.72 15.46
CA PHE A 107 -11.74 -17.90 15.09
C PHE A 107 -11.45 -17.15 13.77
N ASN A 108 -12.37 -16.98 12.80
CA ASN A 108 -13.78 -16.54 12.84
C ASN A 108 -13.93 -15.02 12.96
N LEU A 109 -13.85 -14.33 11.81
CA LEU A 109 -14.01 -12.87 11.67
C LEU A 109 -14.80 -12.54 10.41
N GLY A 110 -15.73 -11.58 10.53
CA GLY A 110 -16.78 -11.31 9.55
C GLY A 110 -16.40 -10.32 8.44
N THR A 111 -17.38 -10.00 7.58
CA THR A 111 -17.22 -9.14 6.41
C THR A 111 -17.49 -7.66 6.70
N PRO A 112 -16.65 -6.75 6.20
CA PRO A 112 -17.08 -5.46 5.67
C PRO A 112 -17.62 -5.61 4.25
N GLN A 113 -18.63 -4.81 3.89
CA GLN A 113 -19.12 -4.68 2.52
C GLN A 113 -18.48 -3.45 1.83
N HIS A 114 -18.54 -3.39 0.49
CA HIS A 114 -18.13 -2.27 -0.36
C HIS A 114 -16.62 -2.04 -0.60
N ALA A 115 -15.93 -3.02 -1.19
CA ALA A 115 -14.85 -2.70 -2.11
C ALA A 115 -15.45 -2.04 -3.37
N GLN A 116 -15.20 -0.74 -3.58
CA GLN A 116 -15.67 -0.01 -4.76
C GLN A 116 -14.82 -0.32 -6.00
N ALA A 117 -15.35 0.04 -7.18
CA ALA A 117 -14.82 -0.34 -8.49
C ALA A 117 -13.29 -0.18 -8.64
N ALA A 118 -12.65 -1.20 -9.21
CA ALA A 118 -11.24 -1.15 -9.56
C ALA A 118 -10.94 0.03 -10.49
N HIS A 119 -9.89 0.80 -10.16
CA HIS A 119 -9.44 1.89 -11.01
C HIS A 119 -8.96 1.34 -12.36
N LYS A 120 -9.42 1.96 -13.46
CA LYS A 120 -8.85 1.68 -14.78
C LYS A 120 -7.36 2.07 -14.78
N PRO A 121 -6.46 1.28 -15.37
CA PRO A 121 -5.07 1.68 -15.52
C PRO A 121 -5.00 2.96 -16.37
N VAL A 122 -4.24 3.95 -15.90
CA VAL A 122 -3.95 5.15 -16.68
C VAL A 122 -3.06 4.75 -17.84
N LYS A 123 -3.53 4.94 -19.07
CA LYS A 123 -2.67 4.82 -20.27
C LYS A 123 -1.62 5.93 -20.21
N ARG A 124 -0.35 5.54 -19.98
CA ARG A 124 0.80 6.43 -20.20
C ARG A 124 1.15 6.48 -21.69
N PRO A 125 1.78 7.57 -22.19
CA PRO A 125 2.42 7.58 -23.50
C PRO A 125 3.55 6.54 -23.59
N ASP A 126 3.90 6.14 -24.81
CA ASP A 126 5.00 5.19 -25.09
C ASP A 126 6.39 5.85 -24.97
N GLU A 127 6.69 6.41 -23.79
CA GLU A 127 8.05 6.83 -23.43
C GLU A 127 8.89 5.61 -23.00
N LYS A 128 10.13 5.55 -23.51
CA LYS A 128 11.04 4.43 -23.23
C LYS A 128 11.53 4.49 -21.78
N LEU A 129 10.88 3.71 -20.91
CA LEU A 129 11.35 3.43 -19.55
C LEU A 129 12.84 3.03 -19.57
N PRO A 130 13.70 3.66 -18.75
CA PRO A 130 15.10 3.24 -18.59
C PRO A 130 15.17 1.77 -18.13
N SER A 131 16.02 0.98 -18.79
CA SER A 131 16.10 -0.48 -18.63
C SER A 131 16.58 -0.97 -17.24
N THR A 132 16.96 -0.04 -16.37
CA THR A 132 17.59 -0.26 -15.06
C THR A 132 16.67 0.12 -13.89
N CYS A 133 15.65 0.96 -14.10
CA CYS A 133 14.79 1.47 -13.04
C CYS A 133 13.90 0.41 -12.37
N ALA A 134 13.37 0.72 -11.19
CA ALA A 134 12.51 -0.20 -10.42
C ALA A 134 11.02 -0.21 -10.83
N CYS A 135 10.68 0.17 -12.07
CA CYS A 135 9.31 0.06 -12.59
C CYS A 135 8.94 -1.40 -12.84
N ASP A 136 7.81 -1.84 -12.29
CA ASP A 136 7.11 -3.12 -12.55
C ASP A 136 7.91 -4.42 -12.29
N ARG A 137 9.20 -4.30 -11.93
CA ARG A 137 10.05 -5.33 -11.29
C ARG A 137 10.05 -5.22 -9.77
N ASP A 138 10.60 -6.24 -9.12
CA ASP A 138 10.91 -6.23 -7.69
C ASP A 138 12.11 -5.34 -7.36
N ILE A 139 12.15 -4.87 -6.11
CA ILE A 139 13.33 -4.22 -5.52
C ILE A 139 14.32 -5.33 -5.13
N THR A 140 15.58 -5.18 -5.53
CA THR A 140 16.64 -6.14 -5.20
C THR A 140 17.15 -5.96 -3.78
N LEU A 141 17.76 -7.00 -3.21
CA LEU A 141 18.35 -6.93 -1.86
C LEU A 141 19.50 -5.89 -1.79
N SER A 142 20.25 -5.69 -2.87
CA SER A 142 21.34 -4.69 -2.94
C SER A 142 20.83 -3.25 -3.05
N GLU A 143 19.65 -3.02 -3.65
CA GLU A 143 18.93 -1.74 -3.54
C GLU A 143 18.39 -1.56 -2.12
N PHE A 144 17.70 -2.56 -1.57
CA PHE A 144 17.04 -2.43 -0.26
C PHE A 144 18.03 -2.21 0.90
N LYS A 145 19.23 -2.82 0.86
CA LYS A 145 20.32 -2.52 1.81
C LYS A 145 20.73 -1.04 1.84
N LYS A 146 20.64 -0.32 0.71
CA LYS A 146 20.92 1.12 0.63
C LYS A 146 19.78 1.99 1.17
N ILE A 147 18.56 1.42 1.31
CA ILE A 147 17.33 2.11 1.73
C ILE A 147 17.07 1.89 3.22
N ALA A 148 17.08 0.63 3.64
CA ALA A 148 16.80 0.16 5.01
C ALA A 148 18.04 0.23 5.92
N THR A 149 18.75 1.37 5.89
CA THR A 149 20.06 1.55 6.55
C THR A 149 20.05 1.48 8.08
N GLY A 150 18.90 1.25 8.72
CA GLY A 150 18.75 0.99 10.15
C GLY A 150 18.42 -0.48 10.48
N CYS A 151 18.11 -1.31 9.48
CA CYS A 151 17.88 -2.73 9.67
C CYS A 151 19.22 -3.48 9.60
N THR A 152 19.72 -3.93 10.74
CA THR A 152 21.02 -4.61 10.86
C THR A 152 20.93 -6.14 10.81
N ASN A 153 19.73 -6.72 10.90
CA ASN A 153 19.50 -8.15 10.80
C ASN A 153 19.15 -8.54 9.36
N GLU A 154 20.02 -9.29 8.70
CA GLU A 154 19.84 -9.81 7.33
C GLU A 154 18.54 -10.62 7.15
N THR A 155 18.08 -11.33 8.18
CA THR A 155 16.84 -12.12 8.11
C THR A 155 15.60 -11.21 8.14
N ASP A 156 15.59 -10.20 9.02
CA ASP A 156 14.49 -9.22 9.08
C ASP A 156 14.48 -8.36 7.82
N LEU A 157 15.65 -7.97 7.32
CA LEU A 157 15.83 -7.24 6.06
C LEU A 157 15.22 -8.01 4.88
N GLN A 158 15.48 -9.31 4.75
CA GLN A 158 14.88 -10.14 3.70
C GLN A 158 13.37 -10.28 3.90
N ASN A 159 12.90 -10.56 5.12
CA ASN A 159 11.47 -10.63 5.44
C ASN A 159 10.72 -9.32 5.10
N TYR A 160 11.35 -8.17 5.35
CA TYR A 160 10.81 -6.85 5.01
C TYR A 160 10.78 -6.64 3.50
N LEU A 161 11.83 -7.04 2.78
CA LEU A 161 11.89 -6.95 1.32
C LEU A 161 10.82 -7.82 0.63
N ASP A 162 10.68 -9.07 1.07
CA ASP A 162 9.68 -10.00 0.56
C ASP A 162 8.26 -9.44 0.73
N LEU A 163 7.98 -8.80 1.88
CA LEU A 163 6.70 -8.14 2.13
C LEU A 163 6.52 -6.86 1.30
N LEU A 164 7.57 -6.09 1.02
CA LEU A 164 7.48 -4.92 0.13
C LEU A 164 7.19 -5.35 -1.31
N ASN A 165 7.96 -6.29 -1.86
CA ASN A 165 7.80 -6.80 -3.22
C ASN A 165 6.46 -7.52 -3.42
N LEU A 166 5.94 -8.21 -2.40
CA LEU A 166 4.59 -8.80 -2.44
C LEU A 166 3.46 -7.76 -2.41
N TRP A 167 3.53 -6.79 -1.49
CA TRP A 167 2.39 -5.90 -1.20
C TRP A 167 2.40 -4.57 -1.94
N MET A 168 3.53 -4.10 -2.47
CA MET A 168 3.56 -2.90 -3.32
C MET A 168 2.75 -3.10 -4.62
N PRO A 169 2.98 -4.15 -5.45
CA PRO A 169 2.21 -4.36 -6.67
C PRO A 169 0.73 -4.64 -6.38
N TRP A 170 0.42 -5.36 -5.30
CA TRP A 170 -0.97 -5.61 -4.85
C TRP A 170 -1.75 -4.30 -4.66
N ASN A 171 -1.11 -3.28 -4.09
CA ASN A 171 -1.72 -1.98 -3.81
C ASN A 171 -1.53 -0.95 -4.94
N GLY A 172 -1.12 -1.39 -6.15
CA GLY A 172 -0.90 -0.50 -7.30
C GLY A 172 0.40 0.30 -7.28
N ILE A 173 1.29 0.07 -6.30
CA ILE A 173 2.58 0.74 -6.13
C ILE A 173 3.64 0.04 -7.00
N SER A 174 3.41 -0.04 -8.33
CA SER A 174 4.29 -0.78 -9.23
C SER A 174 5.44 0.04 -9.83
N THR A 175 5.26 1.35 -10.00
CA THR A 175 6.28 2.25 -10.57
C THR A 175 7.42 2.53 -9.59
N CYS A 176 8.63 2.80 -10.10
CA CYS A 176 9.75 3.19 -9.28
C CYS A 176 9.45 4.46 -8.44
N ARG A 177 8.74 5.44 -9.01
CA ARG A 177 8.39 6.69 -8.32
C ARG A 177 7.40 6.48 -7.19
N ALA A 178 6.36 5.67 -7.39
CA ALA A 178 5.41 5.33 -6.32
C ALA A 178 6.09 4.52 -5.19
N LYS A 179 7.04 3.63 -5.55
CA LYS A 179 7.91 2.94 -4.58
C LYS A 179 8.79 3.93 -3.80
N THR A 180 9.43 4.89 -4.47
CA THR A 180 10.19 5.98 -3.83
C THR A 180 9.33 6.78 -2.85
N HIS A 181 8.12 7.20 -3.25
CA HIS A 181 7.16 7.90 -2.37
C HIS A 181 6.81 7.08 -1.12
N PHE A 182 6.48 5.80 -1.26
CA PHE A 182 6.15 4.95 -0.11
C PHE A 182 7.37 4.74 0.81
N LEU A 183 8.53 4.41 0.25
CA LEU A 183 9.74 4.07 1.01
C LEU A 183 10.33 5.27 1.74
N ALA A 184 10.27 6.47 1.16
CA ALA A 184 10.71 7.69 1.82
C ALA A 184 9.96 7.96 3.13
N GLN A 185 8.65 7.66 3.14
CA GLN A 185 7.82 7.79 4.34
C GLN A 185 8.12 6.64 5.32
N ALA A 186 8.14 5.39 4.84
CA ALA A 186 8.48 4.21 5.65
C ALA A 186 9.83 4.38 6.38
N CYS A 187 10.88 4.84 5.70
CA CYS A 187 12.18 5.13 6.30
C CYS A 187 12.08 6.17 7.44
N CYS A 188 11.27 7.22 7.29
CA CYS A 188 11.10 8.21 8.35
C CYS A 188 10.26 7.70 9.52
N GLU A 189 9.18 6.94 9.29
CA GLU A 189 8.35 6.41 10.38
C GLU A 189 9.05 5.28 11.17
N THR A 190 9.97 4.53 10.56
CA THR A 190 10.63 3.35 11.17
C THR A 190 12.11 3.54 11.56
N GLY A 191 12.65 4.77 11.41
CA GLY A 191 14.07 5.01 11.63
C GLY A 191 14.97 4.21 10.67
N ASN A 192 14.60 4.17 9.38
CA ASN A 192 15.20 3.37 8.31
C ASN A 192 15.10 1.86 8.54
N PHE A 193 13.91 1.39 8.92
CA PHE A 193 13.59 -0.01 9.25
C PHE A 193 14.33 -0.56 10.48
N SER A 194 14.77 0.31 11.41
CA SER A 194 15.37 -0.09 12.68
C SER A 194 14.34 -0.49 13.75
N THR A 195 13.13 0.09 13.72
CA THR A 195 12.05 -0.27 14.63
C THR A 195 10.68 -0.22 13.97
N MET A 196 9.81 -1.15 14.37
CA MET A 196 8.38 -1.17 14.04
C MET A 196 7.51 -0.65 15.22
N ILE A 197 8.10 0.02 16.22
CA ILE A 197 7.45 0.48 17.46
C ILE A 197 7.98 1.87 17.87
N GLU A 198 7.08 2.78 18.25
CA GLU A 198 7.41 4.13 18.76
C GLU A 198 8.28 4.08 20.02
N SER A 199 9.47 4.69 19.96
CA SER A 199 10.35 4.82 21.13
C SER A 199 9.71 5.66 22.24
N GLY A 200 9.55 5.06 23.42
CA GLY A 200 8.89 5.70 24.57
C GLY A 200 7.36 5.77 24.48
N GLY A 201 6.73 5.18 23.45
CA GLY A 201 5.28 5.22 23.22
C GLY A 201 4.45 4.73 24.41
N SER A 202 4.95 3.75 25.16
CA SER A 202 4.31 3.21 26.38
C SER A 202 4.20 4.21 27.54
N LYS A 203 4.92 5.34 27.49
CA LYS A 203 4.86 6.44 28.48
C LYS A 203 4.00 7.62 28.01
N ARG A 204 3.30 7.50 26.87
CA ARG A 204 2.45 8.55 26.29
C ARG A 204 1.02 8.45 26.80
N SER A 205 0.31 9.59 26.83
CA SER A 205 -1.11 9.67 27.20
C SER A 205 -2.07 8.96 26.23
N TYR A 206 -1.59 8.49 25.07
CA TYR A 206 -2.33 7.67 24.11
C TYR A 206 -1.90 6.18 24.11
N ALA A 207 -1.09 5.75 25.08
CA ALA A 207 -0.87 4.33 25.34
C ALA A 207 -2.21 3.62 25.67
N PRO A 208 -2.39 2.34 25.29
CA PRO A 208 -1.42 1.47 24.62
C PRO A 208 -1.29 1.67 23.10
N TYR A 209 -2.09 2.55 22.49
CA TYR A 209 -2.19 2.78 21.04
C TYR A 209 -1.13 3.74 20.47
N PHE A 210 0.10 3.63 20.98
CA PHE A 210 1.28 4.29 20.41
C PHE A 210 1.71 3.64 19.09
N GLY A 211 2.58 4.32 18.33
CA GLY A 211 2.92 3.95 16.96
C GLY A 211 3.45 2.53 16.79
N ARG A 212 2.88 1.79 15.82
CA ARG A 212 3.36 0.46 15.40
C ARG A 212 3.30 0.23 13.89
N GLY A 213 4.19 -0.62 13.38
CA GLY A 213 4.28 -1.00 11.98
C GLY A 213 4.97 0.05 11.09
N ILE A 214 5.03 -0.25 9.78
CA ILE A 214 5.84 0.48 8.80
C ILE A 214 5.40 1.93 8.55
N MET A 215 4.15 2.28 8.90
CA MET A 215 3.63 3.66 8.85
C MET A 215 3.14 4.15 10.23
N GLN A 216 3.69 3.58 11.32
CA GLN A 216 3.41 3.97 12.72
C GLN A 216 1.92 4.25 13.01
N LEU A 217 1.09 3.21 12.84
CA LEU A 217 -0.34 3.26 13.16
C LEU A 217 -0.52 3.71 14.62
N THR A 218 -1.14 4.87 14.83
CA THR A 218 -1.20 5.55 16.13
C THR A 218 -2.61 6.02 16.45
N GLY A 219 -3.02 5.89 17.73
CA GLY A 219 -4.28 6.35 18.28
C GLY A 219 -5.44 5.36 18.15
N LYS A 220 -6.25 5.21 19.22
CA LYS A 220 -7.30 4.19 19.34
C LYS A 220 -8.27 4.16 18.13
N ALA A 221 -8.67 5.33 17.62
CA ALA A 221 -9.57 5.43 16.46
C ALA A 221 -8.99 4.86 15.15
N ASN A 222 -7.66 4.89 14.96
CA ASN A 222 -7.00 4.28 13.81
C ASN A 222 -6.86 2.76 13.98
N TYR A 223 -6.56 2.29 15.19
CA TYR A 223 -6.61 0.86 15.53
C TYR A 223 -8.02 0.30 15.33
N GLN A 224 -9.07 0.95 15.84
CA GLN A 224 -10.48 0.60 15.61
C GLN A 224 -10.86 0.59 14.12
N SER A 225 -10.33 1.53 13.33
CA SER A 225 -10.58 1.55 11.88
C SER A 225 -9.98 0.34 11.16
N TYR A 226 -8.77 -0.08 11.57
CA TYR A 226 -8.07 -1.25 11.01
C TYR A 226 -8.61 -2.59 11.56
N GLU A 227 -9.13 -2.56 12.80
CA GLU A 227 -9.90 -3.63 13.43
C GLU A 227 -11.15 -3.95 12.60
N VAL A 228 -11.94 -2.93 12.22
CA VAL A 228 -13.14 -3.11 11.37
C VAL A 228 -12.77 -3.62 9.98
N GLU A 229 -11.69 -3.14 9.36
CA GLU A 229 -11.26 -3.61 8.03
C GLU A 229 -10.85 -5.09 8.02
N THR A 230 -10.05 -5.51 8.99
CA THR A 230 -9.44 -6.86 9.02
C THR A 230 -10.20 -7.86 9.88
N GLY A 231 -11.19 -7.38 10.64
CA GLY A 231 -11.83 -8.07 11.76
C GLY A 231 -10.91 -8.34 12.96
N LYS A 232 -9.58 -8.24 12.83
CA LYS A 232 -8.62 -8.69 13.85
C LYS A 232 -8.85 -7.91 15.13
N ASN A 233 -9.10 -8.56 16.25
CA ASN A 233 -9.29 -7.89 17.53
C ASN A 233 -7.99 -7.18 17.95
N LEU A 234 -7.96 -5.85 17.82
CA LEU A 234 -6.78 -5.00 18.04
C LEU A 234 -6.98 -4.06 19.24
N THR A 235 -8.20 -3.94 19.75
CA THR A 235 -8.56 -2.98 20.80
C THR A 235 -8.97 -3.63 22.11
N ASP A 236 -8.94 -4.96 22.18
CA ASP A 236 -8.85 -5.72 23.43
C ASP A 236 -7.51 -5.42 24.14
N GLU A 237 -7.59 -4.47 25.07
CA GLU A 237 -6.46 -4.04 25.90
C GLU A 237 -6.06 -5.10 26.94
N LYS A 238 -6.97 -6.02 27.31
CA LYS A 238 -6.70 -7.08 28.30
C LYS A 238 -5.80 -8.16 27.71
N ASN A 239 -6.08 -8.60 26.49
CA ASN A 239 -5.27 -9.57 25.74
C ASN A 239 -4.22 -8.89 24.84
N LYS A 240 -4.05 -7.56 24.97
CA LYS A 240 -3.09 -6.73 24.25
C LYS A 240 -3.15 -6.84 22.71
N GLY A 241 -4.34 -6.92 22.12
CA GLY A 241 -4.51 -7.15 20.67
C GLY A 241 -3.75 -6.16 19.78
N TYR A 242 -3.49 -4.94 20.28
CA TYR A 242 -2.68 -3.92 19.63
C TYR A 242 -1.23 -4.34 19.33
N GLU A 243 -0.65 -5.32 20.05
CA GLU A 243 0.72 -5.82 19.83
C GLU A 243 0.84 -6.62 18.51
N LEU A 244 -0.28 -7.10 17.95
CA LEU A 244 -0.31 -7.73 16.63
C LEU A 244 0.20 -6.78 15.52
N VAL A 245 -0.02 -5.47 15.66
CA VAL A 245 0.43 -4.46 14.67
C VAL A 245 1.96 -4.30 14.65
N SER A 246 2.67 -4.81 15.65
CA SER A 246 4.15 -4.88 15.67
C SER A 246 4.72 -6.19 15.11
N THR A 247 3.90 -7.20 14.79
CA THR A 247 4.39 -8.50 14.27
C THR A 247 4.28 -8.60 12.76
N LEU A 248 5.12 -9.44 12.12
CA LEU A 248 4.93 -9.77 10.71
C LEU A 248 3.74 -10.74 10.52
N PRO A 249 3.00 -10.66 9.39
CA PRO A 249 3.08 -9.63 8.34
C PRO A 249 2.32 -8.33 8.71
N TYR A 250 1.56 -8.32 9.80
CA TYR A 250 0.59 -7.26 10.16
C TYR A 250 1.20 -5.86 10.28
N ALA A 251 2.47 -5.74 10.66
CA ALA A 251 3.26 -4.51 10.67
C ALA A 251 3.38 -3.84 9.29
N PHE A 252 3.33 -4.62 8.21
CA PHE A 252 3.31 -4.12 6.82
C PHE A 252 1.87 -3.92 6.35
N LEU A 253 0.98 -4.88 6.61
CA LEU A 253 -0.44 -4.81 6.23
C LEU A 253 -1.13 -3.55 6.77
N SER A 254 -0.84 -3.17 8.02
CA SER A 254 -1.37 -1.94 8.64
C SER A 254 -0.91 -0.67 7.92
N GLY A 255 0.35 -0.65 7.48
CA GLY A 255 0.93 0.47 6.75
C GLY A 255 0.40 0.58 5.32
N PHE A 256 0.27 -0.55 4.60
CA PHE A 256 -0.36 -0.57 3.28
C PHE A 256 -1.84 -0.17 3.36
N TRP A 257 -2.60 -0.68 4.35
CA TRP A 257 -3.98 -0.23 4.59
C TRP A 257 -4.05 1.26 4.91
N TYR A 258 -3.16 1.77 5.78
CA TYR A 258 -3.16 3.19 6.16
C TYR A 258 -2.87 4.09 4.96
N TYR A 259 -1.84 3.74 4.18
CA TYR A 259 -1.39 4.48 3.00
C TYR A 259 -2.38 4.38 1.83
N CYS A 260 -2.90 3.20 1.52
CA CYS A 260 -3.68 2.96 0.30
C CYS A 260 -5.19 3.10 0.52
N THR A 261 -5.72 2.55 1.62
CA THR A 261 -7.17 2.50 1.90
C THR A 261 -7.63 3.69 2.75
N LYS A 262 -7.03 3.87 3.93
CA LYS A 262 -7.50 4.86 4.94
C LYS A 262 -7.24 6.30 4.51
N THR A 263 -6.07 6.59 3.96
CA THR A 263 -5.65 7.93 3.55
C THR A 263 -5.69 8.17 2.05
N LYS A 264 -5.71 7.10 1.23
CA LYS A 264 -5.60 7.12 -0.24
C LYS A 264 -4.37 7.87 -0.75
N CYS A 265 -3.27 7.77 -0.01
CA CYS A 265 -2.01 8.46 -0.28
C CYS A 265 -1.39 8.07 -1.64
N GLN A 266 -1.61 6.82 -2.07
CA GLN A 266 -1.14 6.29 -3.36
C GLN A 266 -1.54 7.17 -4.56
N ILE A 267 -2.74 7.78 -4.56
CA ILE A 267 -3.20 8.63 -5.68
C ILE A 267 -2.40 9.94 -5.80
N TYR A 268 -1.75 10.37 -4.71
CA TYR A 268 -0.89 11.55 -4.70
C TYR A 268 0.55 11.18 -5.06
N ALA A 269 1.02 9.99 -4.67
CA ALA A 269 2.30 9.44 -5.11
C ALA A 269 2.36 9.17 -6.63
N ASP A 270 1.28 8.66 -7.21
CA ASP A 270 1.12 8.51 -8.67
C ASP A 270 1.13 9.86 -9.42
N ALA A 271 0.70 10.94 -8.74
CA ALA A 271 0.75 12.31 -9.23
C ALA A 271 2.04 13.07 -8.86
N ASP A 272 3.03 12.36 -8.30
CA ASP A 272 4.30 12.88 -7.77
C ASP A 272 4.19 13.94 -6.65
N ASP A 273 3.03 14.08 -5.99
CA ASP A 273 2.76 15.13 -5.03
C ASP A 273 3.28 14.79 -3.62
N PHE A 274 4.61 14.83 -3.46
CA PHE A 274 5.31 14.59 -2.19
C PHE A 274 4.79 15.49 -1.05
N ASN A 275 4.55 16.77 -1.37
CA ASN A 275 4.00 17.75 -0.43
C ASN A 275 2.65 17.30 0.14
N LYS A 276 1.79 16.73 -0.69
CA LYS A 276 0.52 16.14 -0.28
C LYS A 276 0.70 14.82 0.48
N VAL A 277 1.59 13.94 0.03
CA VAL A 277 1.90 12.66 0.69
C VAL A 277 2.31 12.89 2.16
N VAL A 278 3.27 13.79 2.42
CA VAL A 278 3.71 14.13 3.79
C VAL A 278 2.54 14.73 4.60
N ALA A 279 1.84 15.72 4.04
CA ALA A 279 0.74 16.42 4.71
C ALA A 279 -0.47 15.54 5.04
N VAL A 280 -0.63 14.40 4.35
CA VAL A 280 -1.70 13.42 4.57
C VAL A 280 -1.29 12.38 5.62
N ILE A 281 -0.07 11.86 5.59
CA ILE A 281 0.40 10.84 6.54
C ILE A 281 0.59 11.45 7.94
N ASN A 282 1.24 12.61 8.03
CA ASN A 282 1.62 13.26 9.30
C ASN A 282 0.62 14.32 9.79
N GLY A 283 -0.43 14.63 9.01
CA GLY A 283 -1.38 15.72 9.31
C GLY A 283 -0.74 17.12 9.34
N GLY A 284 0.47 17.27 8.79
CA GLY A 284 1.34 18.43 8.87
C GLY A 284 2.71 18.10 8.26
N PHE A 285 3.73 18.93 8.50
CA PHE A 285 5.04 18.85 7.83
C PHE A 285 6.18 18.44 8.80
N ASN A 286 5.84 17.65 9.83
CA ASN A 286 6.83 17.10 10.76
C ASN A 286 7.82 16.18 10.03
N GLY A 287 9.12 16.45 10.20
CA GLY A 287 10.19 15.70 9.54
C GLY A 287 10.27 15.88 8.02
N TYR A 288 9.61 16.89 7.43
CA TYR A 288 9.55 17.11 5.97
C TYR A 288 10.93 17.06 5.28
N ASN A 289 11.94 17.79 5.79
CA ASN A 289 13.30 17.79 5.24
C ASN A 289 13.95 16.40 5.29
N GLN A 290 13.70 15.61 6.34
CA GLN A 290 14.22 14.24 6.46
C GLN A 290 13.55 13.32 5.44
N ARG A 291 12.23 13.44 5.28
CA ARG A 291 11.43 12.71 4.28
C ARG A 291 11.88 13.06 2.86
N LEU A 292 12.18 14.33 2.60
CA LEU A 292 12.65 14.82 1.29
C LEU A 292 14.08 14.33 1.01
N SER A 293 14.98 14.40 2.00
CA SER A 293 16.32 13.81 1.90
C SER A 293 16.27 12.31 1.59
N ARG A 294 15.39 11.55 2.26
CA ARG A 294 15.19 10.12 1.98
C ARG A 294 14.56 9.89 0.62
N PHE A 295 13.58 10.69 0.20
CA PHE A 295 12.99 10.64 -1.13
C PHE A 295 14.06 10.80 -2.23
N ASN A 296 14.86 11.86 -2.17
CA ASN A 296 15.89 12.15 -3.17
C ASN A 296 17.02 11.10 -3.19
N ALA A 297 17.33 10.47 -2.05
CA ALA A 297 18.28 9.36 -1.98
C ALA A 297 17.70 8.06 -2.58
N ILE A 298 16.47 7.71 -2.23
CA ILE A 298 15.78 6.52 -2.76
C ILE A 298 15.49 6.67 -4.25
N ALA A 299 15.23 7.90 -4.71
CA ALA A 299 14.98 8.19 -6.12
C ALA A 299 16.15 7.74 -6.99
N LYS A 300 17.38 8.04 -6.57
CA LYS A 300 18.64 7.64 -7.21
C LYS A 300 18.91 6.14 -7.09
N ILE A 301 18.52 5.51 -5.99
CA ILE A 301 18.70 4.06 -5.79
C ILE A 301 17.77 3.24 -6.71
N LEU A 302 16.57 3.74 -7.00
CA LEU A 302 15.56 3.08 -7.84
C LEU A 302 15.45 3.67 -9.27
N GLU A 303 16.36 4.59 -9.61
CA GLU A 303 16.45 5.36 -10.86
C GLU A 303 15.10 5.98 -11.29
N SER A 304 14.42 6.62 -10.34
CA SER A 304 13.07 7.15 -10.50
C SER A 304 12.97 8.62 -10.89
N GLU A 305 14.09 9.31 -11.18
CA GLU A 305 14.06 10.67 -11.73
C GLU A 305 13.32 10.76 -13.07
N HIS A 306 13.32 9.71 -13.89
CA HIS A 306 12.62 9.68 -15.18
C HIS A 306 11.08 9.69 -15.09
N LEU A 307 10.52 9.60 -13.88
CA LEU A 307 9.09 9.80 -13.59
C LEU A 307 8.85 11.00 -12.67
N SER A 308 9.78 11.96 -12.63
CA SER A 308 9.55 13.25 -11.96
C SER A 308 8.49 14.05 -12.71
N LEU A 309 7.48 14.53 -11.98
CA LEU A 309 6.41 15.39 -12.53
C LEU A 309 6.30 16.72 -11.79
N LEU A 310 6.60 16.73 -10.48
CA LEU A 310 6.44 17.90 -9.59
C LEU A 310 7.70 18.27 -8.80
N GLU A 311 8.78 17.51 -8.93
CA GLU A 311 10.07 17.80 -8.32
C GLU A 311 10.99 18.58 -9.27
N GLU A 312 11.58 19.64 -8.73
CA GLU A 312 12.55 20.51 -9.40
C GLU A 312 13.71 20.75 -8.42
N GLU A 313 14.95 20.57 -8.89
CA GLU A 313 16.15 20.76 -8.07
C GLU A 313 16.13 20.01 -6.72
N ASN A 314 15.63 18.77 -6.70
CA ASN A 314 15.49 17.92 -5.49
C ASN A 314 14.49 18.51 -4.46
N LYS A 315 13.54 19.35 -4.88
CA LYS A 315 12.51 20.02 -4.05
C LYS A 315 11.12 19.95 -4.71
N PHE A 316 10.06 20.14 -3.92
CA PHE A 316 8.68 20.20 -4.41
C PHE A 316 8.04 21.57 -4.11
N SER A 317 7.56 22.27 -5.13
CA SER A 317 6.88 23.57 -4.98
C SER A 317 5.59 23.45 -4.15
N PHE A 318 5.35 24.45 -3.29
CA PHE A 318 4.09 24.61 -2.57
C PHE A 318 2.92 24.77 -3.53
N GLU A 319 3.09 25.64 -4.53
CA GLU A 319 2.07 26.12 -5.46
C GLU A 319 1.56 25.05 -6.42
N LYS A 320 2.43 24.11 -6.81
CA LYS A 320 2.08 22.99 -7.72
C LYS A 320 1.26 21.89 -7.03
N SER A 321 1.38 21.75 -5.71
CA SER A 321 0.76 20.68 -4.91
C SER A 321 -0.74 20.87 -4.63
N GLU A 322 -1.48 19.78 -4.42
CA GLU A 322 -2.84 19.75 -3.88
C GLU A 322 -2.97 20.42 -2.50
N ILE A 323 -1.88 20.63 -1.75
CA ILE A 323 -1.93 21.42 -0.51
C ILE A 323 -2.23 22.91 -0.77
N TYR A 324 -1.88 23.43 -1.95
CA TYR A 324 -2.20 24.79 -2.41
C TYR A 324 -3.69 24.98 -2.72
N LYS A 325 -4.46 23.88 -2.83
CA LYS A 325 -5.91 23.89 -3.10
C LYS A 325 -6.74 23.68 -1.83
N ASN A 326 -6.09 23.37 -0.70
CA ASN A 326 -6.72 23.09 0.59
C ASN A 326 -6.38 24.17 1.66
N PRO A 327 -7.35 24.96 2.17
CA PRO A 327 -7.10 26.05 3.13
C PRO A 327 -6.60 25.58 4.51
N ILE A 328 -6.69 24.29 4.84
CA ILE A 328 -6.10 23.73 6.05
C ILE A 328 -4.63 23.40 5.77
N GLN A 329 -4.33 22.67 4.71
CA GLN A 329 -2.95 22.27 4.38
C GLN A 329 -2.09 23.47 3.95
N SER A 330 -2.64 24.46 3.25
CA SER A 330 -1.98 25.77 3.00
C SER A 330 -1.64 26.50 4.31
N PHE A 331 -2.52 26.48 5.31
CA PHE A 331 -2.26 27.10 6.62
C PHE A 331 -1.18 26.33 7.40
N LEU A 332 -1.19 25.00 7.33
CA LEU A 332 -0.17 24.15 7.94
C LEU A 332 1.19 24.34 7.27
N TRP A 333 1.26 24.53 5.95
CA TRP A 333 2.49 24.87 5.23
C TRP A 333 3.09 26.16 5.78
N GLY A 334 2.26 27.21 5.85
CA GLY A 334 2.69 28.50 6.40
C GLY A 334 3.17 28.38 7.85
N LYS A 335 2.41 27.68 8.70
CA LYS A 335 2.71 27.48 10.12
C LYS A 335 4.01 26.69 10.38
N TRP A 336 4.37 25.74 9.51
CA TRP A 336 5.61 24.99 9.68
C TRP A 336 6.84 25.79 9.24
N HIS A 337 6.76 26.53 8.14
CA HIS A 337 7.85 27.40 7.68
C HIS A 337 8.02 28.69 8.51
N ASP A 338 6.99 29.14 9.22
CA ASP A 338 7.02 30.34 10.06
C ASP A 338 8.16 30.31 11.11
N PRO A 339 9.15 31.23 11.02
CA PRO A 339 10.23 31.35 12.00
C PRO A 339 9.73 31.63 13.43
N LYS A 340 8.55 32.25 13.58
CA LYS A 340 7.96 32.61 14.87
C LYS A 340 7.25 31.43 15.54
N VAL A 341 7.04 30.32 14.82
CA VAL A 341 6.38 29.10 15.33
C VAL A 341 7.40 28.02 15.65
N THR A 342 8.03 28.15 16.82
CA THR A 342 9.07 27.21 17.32
C THR A 342 8.55 25.79 17.60
N LYS A 343 7.26 25.64 17.92
CA LYS A 343 6.61 24.34 18.23
C LYS A 343 6.37 23.44 17.01
N CYS A 344 6.65 23.92 15.79
CA CYS A 344 6.54 23.16 14.55
C CYS A 344 7.94 23.01 13.92
N THR A 345 8.37 21.77 13.72
CA THR A 345 9.76 21.42 13.34
C THR A 345 9.79 20.51 12.11
N GLY A 346 10.96 20.40 11.48
CA GLY A 346 11.22 19.49 10.37
C GLY A 346 11.07 20.09 8.97
N THR A 347 10.68 21.35 8.85
CA THR A 347 10.87 22.21 7.66
C THR A 347 11.91 23.28 7.96
N ASP A 348 12.54 23.82 6.92
CA ASP A 348 13.34 25.04 7.06
C ASP A 348 12.46 26.23 7.47
N LYS A 349 13.05 27.20 8.18
CA LYS A 349 12.35 28.40 8.62
C LYS A 349 12.53 29.52 7.61
N ASN A 350 11.46 29.85 6.89
CA ASN A 350 11.44 30.78 5.78
C ASN A 350 10.17 31.65 5.87
N GLU A 351 10.34 32.98 5.98
CA GLU A 351 9.22 33.90 6.15
C GLU A 351 8.38 34.08 4.86
N GLU A 352 8.96 33.85 3.69
CA GLU A 352 8.26 33.94 2.41
C GLU A 352 7.33 32.74 2.20
N GLU A 353 7.79 31.52 2.46
CA GLU A 353 6.95 30.32 2.48
C GLU A 353 5.87 30.38 3.57
N ALA A 354 6.19 30.97 4.72
CA ALA A 354 5.21 31.28 5.75
C ALA A 354 4.09 32.20 5.21
N LYS A 355 4.48 33.34 4.60
CA LYS A 355 3.57 34.30 3.97
C LYS A 355 2.73 33.67 2.85
N LYS A 356 3.33 32.91 1.94
CA LYS A 356 2.65 32.17 0.86
C LYS A 356 1.55 31.27 1.41
N GLY A 357 1.88 30.42 2.38
CA GLY A 357 0.94 29.48 3.00
C GLY A 357 -0.24 30.19 3.68
N TYR A 358 0.05 31.20 4.50
CA TYR A 358 -0.97 31.99 5.19
C TYR A 358 -1.87 32.80 4.23
N ALA A 359 -1.28 33.49 3.25
CA ALA A 359 -2.03 34.26 2.26
C ALA A 359 -2.96 33.37 1.43
N ARG A 360 -2.46 32.21 0.98
CA ARG A 360 -3.27 31.23 0.25
C ARG A 360 -4.39 30.66 1.10
N ALA A 361 -4.12 30.33 2.36
CA ALA A 361 -5.13 29.85 3.30
C ALA A 361 -6.25 30.88 3.55
N LYS A 362 -5.91 32.17 3.67
CA LYS A 362 -6.88 33.26 3.79
C LYS A 362 -7.75 33.35 2.53
N TYR A 363 -7.15 33.49 1.36
CA TYR A 363 -7.85 33.56 0.07
C TYR A 363 -8.86 32.41 -0.13
N LEU A 364 -8.42 31.17 0.15
CA LEU A 364 -9.27 29.98 0.02
C LEU A 364 -10.42 29.93 1.03
N ARG A 365 -10.29 30.56 2.22
CA ARG A 365 -11.39 30.69 3.19
C ARG A 365 -12.38 31.77 2.74
N ASP A 366 -11.88 32.91 2.27
CA ASP A 366 -12.71 34.03 1.83
C ASP A 366 -13.55 33.65 0.61
N GLU A 367 -12.97 32.96 -0.38
CA GLU A 367 -13.71 32.41 -1.53
C GLU A 367 -14.77 31.36 -1.14
N ARG A 368 -14.49 30.51 -0.13
CA ARG A 368 -15.50 29.58 0.41
C ARG A 368 -16.64 30.33 1.10
N ASN A 369 -16.35 31.45 1.77
CA ASN A 369 -17.36 32.28 2.41
C ASN A 369 -18.23 33.03 1.40
N LYS A 370 -17.65 33.66 0.37
CA LYS A 370 -18.39 34.28 -0.75
C LYS A 370 -19.31 33.27 -1.44
N LYS A 371 -18.80 32.05 -1.74
CA LYS A 371 -19.60 30.97 -2.36
C LYS A 371 -20.74 30.49 -1.46
N ARG A 372 -20.56 30.46 -0.13
CA ARG A 372 -21.62 30.18 0.85
C ARG A 372 -22.68 31.29 0.88
N GLN A 373 -22.28 32.57 0.88
CA GLN A 373 -23.20 33.71 0.82
C GLN A 373 -24.01 33.72 -0.48
N ARG A 374 -23.37 33.55 -1.64
CA ARG A 374 -24.06 33.47 -2.94
C ARG A 374 -25.07 32.31 -2.99
N LYS A 375 -24.74 31.13 -2.45
CA LYS A 375 -25.70 30.03 -2.31
C LYS A 375 -26.90 30.39 -1.41
N LYS A 376 -26.68 31.04 -0.26
CA LYS A 376 -27.75 31.51 0.64
C LYS A 376 -28.67 32.55 0.00
N MET A 377 -28.16 33.40 -0.89
CA MET A 377 -28.98 34.36 -1.65
C MET A 377 -29.80 33.64 -2.73
N ILE A 378 -29.18 32.77 -3.53
CA ILE A 378 -29.89 32.00 -4.57
C ILE A 378 -31.00 31.11 -3.97
N SER A 379 -30.78 30.49 -2.81
CA SER A 379 -31.81 29.69 -2.14
C SER A 379 -33.00 30.50 -1.59
N ARG A 380 -32.88 31.84 -1.48
CA ARG A 380 -33.99 32.74 -1.13
C ARG A 380 -34.76 33.26 -2.34
N LEU A 381 -34.24 33.06 -3.55
CA LEU A 381 -34.81 33.52 -4.82
C LEU A 381 -35.53 32.40 -5.60
N LYS A 382 -35.56 31.17 -5.07
CA LYS A 382 -36.43 30.12 -5.62
C LYS A 382 -37.88 30.38 -5.16
N PRO A 383 -38.88 30.28 -6.04
CA PRO A 383 -40.27 30.21 -5.61
C PRO A 383 -40.49 28.98 -4.70
N ARG A 384 -41.52 29.07 -3.85
CA ARG A 384 -41.97 27.98 -2.97
C ARG A 384 -42.78 26.95 -3.73
#